data_AF-A0A2T7PF79-F1
#
_entry.id   AF-A0A2T7PF79-F1
#
_cell.length_a   1.000
_cell.length_b   1.000
_cell.length_c   1.000
_cell.angle_alpha   90.00
_cell.angle_beta   90.00
_cell.angle_gamma   90.00
#
_symmetry.space_group_name_H-M   'P 1'
#
loop_
_entity.id
_entity.type
_entity.pdbx_description
1 polymer ?
#
loop_
_entity_poly.entity_id
_entity_poly.type
_entity_poly.pdbx_seq_one_letter_code
_entity_poly.pdbx_strand_id
1 'polypeptide(L)'
;MELKVPKIPVCVAIACCGVALVFQLVAVGGSGWRVDKEAEIESGLFRGCAYGFCSNIPSSEMPDWFRATQAFSILGLFAIAGSLAVGILHAVLENTRVLSILAIGSCAASAGALLIEVAVYGGEMGDFIRAAEGDSFGYGFILSIIACILSVGAAVFSILGQLSTLTPPGVHESPRHLTAFLVISCFYIANLPRVQNVIHAPVSRNRGNPDVDGRSHKQFAQGHWET
;
A
#
# COMPACT_ATOMS: atom_id res chain seq x y z
N MET A 1 -21.48 14.30 30.77
CA MET A 1 -20.59 13.30 30.13
C MET A 1 -19.20 13.85 30.26
N GLU A 2 -18.40 13.30 31.18
CA GLU A 2 -17.02 13.75 31.37
C GLU A 2 -16.19 13.14 30.24
N LEU A 3 -15.80 13.95 29.25
CA LEU A 3 -14.89 13.51 28.20
C LEU A 3 -13.50 13.33 28.82
N LYS A 4 -13.08 12.07 29.00
CA LYS A 4 -11.72 11.78 29.42
C LYS A 4 -10.75 12.14 28.30
N VAL A 5 -9.65 12.82 28.65
CA VAL A 5 -8.54 13.05 27.72
C VAL A 5 -7.94 11.68 27.35
N PRO A 6 -8.01 11.26 26.08
CA PRO A 6 -7.49 9.97 25.67
C PRO A 6 -5.97 9.93 25.88
N LYS A 7 -5.44 8.75 26.24
CA LYS A 7 -4.00 8.57 26.43
C LYS A 7 -3.28 8.86 25.12
N ILE A 8 -2.15 9.57 25.21
CA ILE A 8 -1.28 9.94 24.08
C ILE A 8 -1.10 8.80 23.04
N PRO A 9 -0.77 7.55 23.42
CA PRO A 9 -0.60 6.46 22.44
C PRO A 9 -1.88 6.10 21.65
N VAL A 10 -3.06 6.22 22.27
CA VAL A 10 -4.34 5.95 21.59
C VAL A 10 -4.67 7.05 20.59
N CYS A 11 -4.41 8.31 20.94
CA CYS A 11 -4.56 9.44 20.01
C CYS A 11 -3.66 9.29 18.78
N VAL A 12 -2.40 8.87 19.00
CA VAL A 12 -1.44 8.64 17.91
C VAL A 12 -1.91 7.49 17.02
N ALA A 13 -2.43 6.39 17.58
CA ALA A 13 -2.99 5.30 16.81
C ALA A 13 -4.16 5.74 15.92
N ILE A 14 -5.10 6.53 16.47
CA ILE A 14 -6.25 7.08 15.72
C ILE A 14 -5.76 7.98 14.58
N ALA A 15 -4.79 8.87 14.84
CA ALA A 15 -4.21 9.72 13.82
C ALA A 15 -3.53 8.90 12.71
N CYS A 16 -2.76 7.87 13.05
CA CYS A 16 -2.16 6.94 12.08
C CYS A 16 -3.22 6.25 11.23
N CYS A 17 -4.30 5.74 11.83
CA CYS A 17 -5.41 5.13 11.07
C CYS A 17 -6.09 6.13 10.14
N GLY A 18 -6.28 7.38 10.59
CA GLY A 18 -6.87 8.44 9.75
C GLY A 18 -6.02 8.76 8.52
N VAL A 19 -4.70 8.92 8.69
CA VAL A 19 -3.79 9.18 7.57
C VAL A 19 -3.70 7.95 6.64
N ALA A 20 -3.60 6.75 7.21
CA ALA A 20 -3.61 5.50 6.44
C ALA A 20 -4.88 5.36 5.59
N LEU A 21 -6.04 5.73 6.15
CA LEU A 21 -7.31 5.68 5.43
C LEU A 21 -7.31 6.62 4.23
N VAL A 22 -6.84 7.86 4.39
CA VAL A 22 -6.76 8.83 3.29
C VAL A 22 -5.82 8.32 2.20
N PHE A 23 -4.64 7.83 2.56
CA PHE A 23 -3.69 7.30 1.57
C PHE A 23 -4.23 6.08 0.84
N GLN A 24 -4.87 5.14 1.55
CA GLN A 24 -5.47 3.97 0.91
C GLN A 24 -6.67 4.35 0.03
N LEU A 25 -7.49 5.34 0.42
CA LEU A 25 -8.57 5.87 -0.43
C LEU A 25 -8.03 6.45 -1.74
N VAL A 26 -6.97 7.26 -1.65
CA VAL A 26 -6.33 7.85 -2.83
C VAL A 26 -5.67 6.78 -3.69
N ALA A 27 -5.03 5.78 -3.08
CA ALA A 27 -4.48 4.63 -3.80
C ALA A 27 -5.58 3.87 -4.54
N VAL A 28 -6.63 3.43 -3.84
CA VAL A 28 -7.76 2.67 -4.41
C VAL A 28 -8.49 3.44 -5.52
N GLY A 29 -8.81 4.70 -5.27
CA GLY A 29 -9.60 5.53 -6.20
C GLY A 29 -8.79 6.16 -7.33
N GLY A 30 -7.46 6.23 -7.20
CA GLY A 30 -6.58 6.86 -8.15
C GLY A 30 -6.18 5.98 -9.34
N SER A 31 -5.72 6.61 -10.42
CA SER A 31 -5.16 5.97 -11.62
C SER A 31 -3.66 5.66 -11.51
N GLY A 32 -3.01 6.00 -10.39
CA GLY A 32 -1.55 6.06 -10.31
C GLY A 32 -0.87 4.80 -9.79
N TRP A 33 -1.32 3.59 -10.07
CA TRP A 33 -0.61 2.39 -9.59
C TRP A 33 0.58 2.01 -10.48
N ARG A 34 0.39 2.14 -11.80
CA ARG A 34 1.42 2.02 -12.83
C ARG A 34 1.34 3.26 -13.72
N VAL A 35 2.51 3.76 -14.13
CA VAL A 35 2.63 4.89 -15.04
C VAL A 35 3.59 4.51 -16.15
N ASP A 36 3.11 4.64 -17.39
CA ASP A 36 3.91 4.64 -18.60
C ASP A 36 4.00 6.09 -19.08
N LYS A 37 5.19 6.67 -18.96
CA LYS A 37 5.42 8.08 -19.32
C LYS A 37 5.56 8.29 -20.82
N GLU A 38 5.90 7.25 -21.57
CA GLU A 38 6.10 7.35 -23.02
C GLU A 38 4.76 7.28 -23.75
N ALA A 39 3.85 6.43 -23.26
CA ALA A 39 2.52 6.29 -23.82
C ALA A 39 1.46 7.24 -23.21
N GLU A 40 1.82 8.02 -22.17
CA GLU A 40 0.88 8.82 -21.37
C GLU A 40 -0.29 7.97 -20.81
N ILE A 41 0.06 6.78 -20.32
CA ILE A 41 -0.90 5.82 -19.75
C ILE A 41 -0.67 5.70 -18.25
N GLU A 42 -1.73 5.88 -17.48
CA GLU A 42 -1.76 5.62 -16.04
C GLU A 42 -2.79 4.54 -15.75
N SER A 43 -2.38 3.47 -15.07
CA SER A 43 -3.28 2.40 -14.66
C SER A 43 -3.41 2.38 -13.15
N GLY A 44 -4.64 2.58 -12.66
CA GLY A 44 -5.01 2.41 -11.26
C GLY A 44 -5.52 1.01 -10.99
N LEU A 45 -6.01 0.79 -9.76
CA LEU A 45 -6.58 -0.49 -9.40
C LEU A 45 -7.94 -0.73 -10.08
N PHE A 46 -8.81 0.28 -10.14
CA PHE A 46 -10.16 0.16 -10.71
C PHE A 46 -10.35 0.94 -12.01
N ARG A 47 -9.48 1.93 -12.26
CA ARG A 47 -9.60 2.87 -13.38
C ARG A 47 -8.26 3.01 -14.09
N GLY A 48 -8.27 2.94 -15.41
CA GLY A 48 -7.15 3.28 -16.27
C GLY A 48 -7.40 4.61 -16.96
N CYS A 49 -6.33 5.35 -17.24
CA CYS A 49 -6.31 6.60 -17.97
C CYS A 49 -5.29 6.50 -19.10
N ALA A 50 -5.70 6.87 -20.31
CA ALA A 50 -4.81 6.97 -21.46
C ALA A 50 -5.12 8.29 -22.19
N TYR A 51 -4.10 9.08 -22.50
CA TYR A 51 -4.24 10.34 -23.22
C TYR A 51 -5.30 11.29 -22.61
N GLY A 52 -5.39 11.32 -21.27
CA GLY A 52 -6.36 12.13 -20.52
C GLY A 52 -7.79 11.56 -20.45
N PHE A 53 -8.09 10.44 -21.13
CA PHE A 53 -9.37 9.75 -21.05
C PHE A 53 -9.28 8.59 -20.08
N CYS A 54 -10.18 8.59 -19.09
CA CYS A 54 -10.15 7.61 -18.02
C CYS A 54 -11.41 6.75 -17.99
N SER A 55 -11.25 5.44 -18.11
CA SER A 55 -12.31 4.43 -18.10
C SER A 55 -12.09 3.39 -17.01
N ASN A 56 -13.17 2.75 -16.57
CA ASN A 56 -13.08 1.62 -15.65
C ASN A 56 -12.41 0.44 -16.36
N ILE A 57 -11.60 -0.31 -15.61
CA ILE A 57 -10.95 -1.52 -16.14
C ILE A 57 -12.01 -2.63 -16.18
N PRO A 58 -12.35 -3.19 -17.36
CA PRO A 58 -13.36 -4.22 -17.46
C PRO A 58 -12.89 -5.50 -16.75
N SER A 59 -13.74 -6.03 -15.87
CA SER A 59 -13.40 -7.21 -15.08
C SER A 59 -13.16 -8.45 -15.94
N SER A 60 -13.76 -8.55 -17.14
CA SER A 60 -13.72 -9.71 -18.03
C SER A 60 -12.33 -10.06 -18.55
N GLU A 61 -11.42 -9.08 -18.67
CA GLU A 61 -10.07 -9.27 -19.22
C GLU A 61 -8.99 -9.25 -18.14
N MET A 62 -9.40 -9.15 -16.88
CA MET A 62 -8.50 -8.93 -15.76
C MET A 62 -8.00 -10.26 -15.19
N PRO A 63 -6.67 -10.46 -15.07
CA PRO A 63 -6.13 -11.69 -14.53
C PRO A 63 -6.49 -11.87 -13.05
N ASP A 64 -6.54 -13.13 -12.60
CA ASP A 64 -7.01 -13.47 -11.25
C ASP A 64 -6.17 -12.83 -10.13
N TRP A 65 -4.86 -12.68 -10.34
CA TRP A 65 -3.98 -12.02 -9.38
C TRP A 65 -4.36 -10.55 -9.17
N PHE A 66 -4.76 -9.85 -10.23
CA PHE A 66 -5.13 -8.44 -10.15
C PHE A 66 -6.53 -8.28 -9.52
N ARG A 67 -7.45 -9.22 -9.78
CA ARG A 67 -8.72 -9.31 -9.04
C ARG A 67 -8.49 -9.53 -7.55
N ALA A 68 -7.53 -10.39 -7.19
CA ALA A 68 -7.16 -10.62 -5.80
C ALA A 68 -6.61 -9.33 -5.17
N THR A 69 -5.72 -8.61 -5.86
CA THR A 69 -5.22 -7.30 -5.41
C THR A 69 -6.36 -6.32 -5.13
N GLN A 70 -7.33 -6.17 -6.04
CA GLN A 70 -8.50 -5.32 -5.81
C GLN A 70 -9.30 -5.73 -4.58
N ALA A 71 -9.56 -7.03 -4.41
CA ALA A 71 -10.32 -7.55 -3.28
C ALA A 71 -9.61 -7.29 -1.94
N PHE A 72 -8.31 -7.56 -1.87
CA PHE A 72 -7.51 -7.29 -0.67
C PHE A 72 -7.37 -5.78 -0.39
N SER A 73 -7.32 -4.95 -1.42
CA SER A 73 -7.32 -3.50 -1.28
C SER A 73 -8.61 -2.96 -0.66
N ILE A 74 -9.76 -3.44 -1.14
CA ILE A 74 -11.08 -3.10 -0.56
C ILE A 74 -11.18 -3.63 0.87
N LEU A 75 -10.75 -4.87 1.12
CA LEU A 75 -10.78 -5.46 2.45
C LEU A 75 -9.91 -4.66 3.44
N GLY A 76 -8.70 -4.30 3.02
CA GLY A 76 -7.78 -3.46 3.79
C GLY A 76 -8.37 -2.09 4.09
N LEU A 77 -8.99 -1.45 3.09
CA LEU A 77 -9.67 -0.16 3.24
C LEU A 77 -10.79 -0.23 4.29
N PHE A 78 -11.68 -1.23 4.20
CA PHE A 78 -12.76 -1.41 5.17
C PHE A 78 -12.23 -1.75 6.58
N ALA A 79 -11.15 -2.54 6.67
CA ALA A 79 -10.53 -2.84 7.95
C ALA A 79 -9.89 -1.59 8.60
N ILE A 80 -9.26 -0.70 7.83
CA ILE A 80 -8.77 0.60 8.34
C ILE A 80 -9.95 1.46 8.82
N ALA A 81 -11.01 1.58 8.02
CA ALA A 81 -12.18 2.36 8.39
C ALA A 81 -12.85 1.82 9.67
N GLY A 82 -12.95 0.49 9.78
CA GLY A 82 -13.44 -0.19 10.98
C GLY A 82 -12.55 0.09 12.19
N SER A 83 -11.23 0.00 12.04
CA SER A 83 -10.27 0.35 13.09
C SER A 83 -10.44 1.79 13.57
N LEU A 84 -10.55 2.74 12.63
CA LEU A 84 -10.73 4.14 12.97
C LEU A 84 -12.04 4.36 13.74
N ALA A 85 -13.15 3.77 13.29
CA ALA A 85 -14.44 3.86 13.96
C ALA A 85 -14.39 3.27 15.38
N VAL A 86 -13.82 2.08 15.54
CA VAL A 86 -13.67 1.43 16.86
C VAL A 86 -12.72 2.21 17.76
N GLY A 87 -11.63 2.77 17.21
CA GLY A 87 -10.67 3.61 17.94
C GLY A 87 -11.30 4.89 18.48
N ILE A 88 -12.10 5.59 17.66
CA ILE A 88 -12.89 6.76 18.08
C ILE A 88 -13.90 6.35 19.16
N LEU A 89 -14.61 5.24 18.94
CA LEU A 89 -15.61 4.77 19.90
C LEU A 89 -14.97 4.40 21.25
N HIS A 90 -13.80 3.77 21.24
CA HIS A 90 -13.02 3.46 22.44
C HIS A 90 -12.51 4.72 23.15
N ALA A 91 -12.26 5.81 22.43
CA ALA A 91 -11.89 7.09 23.04
C ALA A 91 -13.06 7.78 23.74
N VAL A 92 -14.31 7.52 23.31
CA VAL A 92 -15.53 8.16 23.84
C VAL A 92 -16.23 7.30 24.90
N LEU A 93 -16.20 5.96 24.77
CA LEU A 93 -16.89 5.06 25.69
C LEU A 93 -15.98 4.59 26.83
N GLU A 94 -16.46 4.68 28.07
CA GLU A 94 -15.76 4.15 29.23
C GLU A 94 -15.81 2.61 29.26
N ASN A 95 -14.63 2.00 29.39
CA ASN A 95 -14.45 0.62 29.86
C ASN A 95 -14.95 -0.49 28.93
N THR A 96 -14.43 -0.53 27.70
CA THR A 96 -14.71 -1.61 26.74
C THR A 96 -13.42 -2.29 26.29
N ARG A 97 -12.91 -3.19 27.14
CA ARG A 97 -11.78 -4.08 26.81
C ARG A 97 -12.01 -4.81 25.47
N VAL A 98 -13.26 -5.12 25.15
CA VAL A 98 -13.70 -5.72 23.88
C VAL A 98 -13.42 -4.79 22.69
N LEU A 99 -13.76 -3.49 22.77
CA LEU A 99 -13.49 -2.53 21.69
C LEU A 99 -11.99 -2.38 21.45
N SER A 100 -11.21 -2.39 22.51
CA SER A 100 -9.76 -2.30 22.43
C SER A 100 -9.14 -3.51 21.69
N ILE A 101 -9.64 -4.72 21.95
CA ILE A 101 -9.24 -5.93 21.23
C ILE A 101 -9.68 -5.88 19.76
N LEU A 102 -10.91 -5.40 19.49
CA LEU A 102 -11.42 -5.23 18.13
C LEU A 102 -10.60 -4.21 17.33
N ALA A 103 -10.17 -3.11 17.95
CA ALA A 103 -9.30 -2.13 17.30
C ALA A 103 -7.97 -2.77 16.88
N ILE A 104 -7.30 -3.51 17.78
CA ILE A 104 -6.06 -4.23 17.44
C ILE A 104 -6.31 -5.24 16.32
N GLY A 105 -7.36 -6.06 16.46
CA GLY A 105 -7.69 -7.09 15.48
C GLY A 105 -7.94 -6.51 14.09
N SER A 106 -8.67 -5.40 14.01
CA SER A 106 -8.93 -4.72 12.73
C SER A 106 -7.69 -4.04 12.15
N CYS A 107 -6.81 -3.44 12.97
CA CYS A 107 -5.51 -2.93 12.50
C CYS A 107 -4.61 -4.05 11.96
N ALA A 108 -4.60 -5.22 12.62
CA ALA A 108 -3.82 -6.37 12.17
C ALA A 108 -4.40 -6.95 10.87
N ALA A 109 -5.73 -7.04 10.77
CA ALA A 109 -6.42 -7.47 9.56
C ALA A 109 -6.17 -6.51 8.39
N SER A 110 -6.19 -5.18 8.62
CA SER A 110 -5.87 -4.21 7.58
C SER A 110 -4.42 -4.33 7.12
N ALA A 111 -3.46 -4.39 8.05
CA ALA A 111 -2.06 -4.59 7.71
C ALA A 111 -1.86 -5.88 6.91
N GLY A 112 -2.47 -6.99 7.31
CA GLY A 112 -2.40 -8.25 6.58
C GLY A 112 -2.96 -8.16 5.16
N ALA A 113 -4.14 -7.55 4.99
CA ALA A 113 -4.74 -7.36 3.68
C ALA A 113 -3.90 -6.47 2.75
N LEU A 114 -3.40 -5.34 3.26
CA LEU A 114 -2.55 -4.43 2.50
C LEU A 114 -1.18 -5.05 2.16
N LEU A 115 -0.62 -5.86 3.06
CA LEU A 115 0.60 -6.61 2.76
C LEU A 115 0.41 -7.59 1.61
N ILE A 116 -0.73 -8.31 1.58
CA ILE A 116 -1.04 -9.23 0.49
C ILE A 116 -1.25 -8.45 -0.82
N GLU A 117 -2.00 -7.36 -0.79
CA GLU A 117 -2.21 -6.46 -1.93
C GLU A 117 -0.87 -6.01 -2.55
N VAL A 118 0.03 -5.45 -1.72
CA VAL A 118 1.34 -4.97 -2.16
C VAL A 118 2.22 -6.12 -2.66
N ALA A 119 2.21 -7.28 -1.99
CA ALA A 119 3.05 -8.42 -2.36
C ALA A 119 2.62 -9.12 -3.65
N VAL A 120 1.30 -9.19 -3.90
CA VAL A 120 0.74 -9.75 -5.14
C VAL A 120 0.99 -8.76 -6.27
N TYR A 121 0.58 -7.50 -6.12
CA TYR A 121 0.74 -6.50 -7.17
C TYR A 121 2.21 -6.24 -7.49
N GLY A 122 3.04 -6.00 -6.46
CA GLY A 122 4.46 -5.72 -6.64
C GLY A 122 5.24 -6.93 -7.17
N GLY A 123 4.80 -8.15 -6.87
CA GLY A 123 5.41 -9.37 -7.42
C GLY A 123 5.10 -9.52 -8.91
N GLU A 124 3.83 -9.53 -9.28
CA GLU A 124 3.41 -9.76 -10.67
C GLU A 124 3.74 -8.56 -11.57
N MET A 125 3.35 -7.34 -11.15
CA MET A 125 3.60 -6.13 -11.93
C MET A 125 5.08 -5.74 -11.94
N GLY A 126 5.84 -6.10 -10.90
CA GLY A 126 7.27 -5.86 -10.85
C GLY A 126 8.03 -6.56 -11.97
N ASP A 127 7.66 -7.79 -12.31
CA ASP A 127 8.28 -8.54 -13.40
C ASP A 127 7.93 -7.91 -14.77
N PHE A 128 6.70 -7.43 -14.96
CA PHE A 128 6.30 -6.71 -16.17
C PHE A 128 7.03 -5.37 -16.33
N ILE A 129 7.07 -4.54 -15.29
CA ILE A 129 7.74 -3.23 -15.32
C ILE A 129 9.25 -3.39 -15.57
N ARG A 130 9.87 -4.47 -15.08
CA ARG A 130 11.29 -4.75 -15.34
C ARG A 130 11.58 -5.16 -16.78
N ALA A 131 10.58 -5.72 -17.48
CA ALA A 131 10.70 -6.15 -18.87
C ALA A 131 10.34 -5.03 -19.87
N ALA A 132 9.53 -4.05 -19.46
CA ALA A 132 9.07 -2.94 -20.29
C ALA A 132 9.89 -1.65 -20.04
N GLU A 133 10.52 -1.12 -21.08
CA GLU A 133 11.13 0.22 -21.01
C GLU A 133 10.02 1.29 -20.94
N GLY A 134 10.18 2.30 -20.08
CA GLY A 134 9.22 3.42 -19.92
C GLY A 134 8.18 3.24 -18.80
N ASP A 135 8.02 2.02 -18.29
CA ASP A 135 7.08 1.69 -17.22
C ASP A 135 7.64 1.94 -15.82
N SER A 136 6.80 2.37 -14.89
CA SER A 136 7.19 2.59 -13.48
C SER A 136 6.01 2.44 -12.52
N PHE A 137 6.33 2.13 -11.26
CA PHE A 137 5.36 2.20 -10.17
C PHE A 137 4.92 3.65 -9.93
N GLY A 138 3.62 3.87 -9.87
CA GLY A 138 3.05 5.20 -9.65
C GLY A 138 2.80 5.52 -8.17
N TYR A 139 2.24 6.72 -7.93
CA TYR A 139 1.98 7.22 -6.59
C TYR A 139 1.00 6.35 -5.78
N GLY A 140 0.00 5.74 -6.41
CA GLY A 140 -1.02 4.91 -5.76
C GLY A 140 -0.41 3.68 -5.08
N PHE A 141 0.54 3.03 -5.74
CA PHE A 141 1.26 1.89 -5.16
C PHE A 141 2.09 2.31 -3.94
N ILE A 142 2.80 3.44 -4.03
CA ILE A 142 3.61 3.98 -2.92
C ILE A 142 2.72 4.39 -1.74
N LEU A 143 1.59 5.05 -2.00
CA LEU A 143 0.64 5.44 -0.97
C LEU A 143 0.04 4.23 -0.25
N SER A 144 -0.22 3.12 -0.96
CA SER A 144 -0.67 1.87 -0.34
C SER A 144 0.40 1.25 0.57
N ILE A 145 1.68 1.27 0.17
CA ILE A 145 2.80 0.85 1.04
C ILE A 145 2.86 1.70 2.31
N ILE A 146 2.74 3.02 2.18
CA ILE A 146 2.75 3.92 3.34
C ILE A 146 1.53 3.65 4.24
N ALA A 147 0.35 3.46 3.67
CA ALA A 147 -0.86 3.10 4.41
C ALA A 147 -0.70 1.77 5.18
N CYS A 148 -0.03 0.79 4.57
CA CYS A 148 0.33 -0.47 5.21
C CYS A 148 1.24 -0.25 6.42
N ILE A 149 2.33 0.51 6.28
CA ILE A 149 3.26 0.82 7.37
C ILE A 149 2.55 1.55 8.51
N LEU A 150 1.72 2.55 8.17
CA LEU A 150 0.94 3.29 9.15
C LEU A 150 -0.08 2.40 9.89
N SER A 151 -0.68 1.42 9.20
CA SER A 151 -1.58 0.44 9.82
C SER A 151 -0.86 -0.47 10.82
N VAL A 152 0.37 -0.91 10.50
CA VAL A 152 1.23 -1.65 11.43
C VAL A 152 1.58 -0.78 12.64
N GLY A 153 1.97 0.48 12.40
CA GLY A 153 2.23 1.44 13.47
C GLY A 153 1.03 1.62 14.39
N ALA A 154 -0.17 1.79 13.84
CA ALA A 154 -1.40 1.94 14.59
C ALA A 154 -1.73 0.71 15.46
N ALA A 155 -1.48 -0.50 14.95
CA ALA A 155 -1.63 -1.74 15.72
C ALA A 155 -0.70 -1.74 16.95
N VAL A 156 0.58 -1.41 16.74
CA VAL A 156 1.60 -1.36 17.80
C VAL A 156 1.23 -0.32 18.87
N PHE A 157 0.87 0.89 18.46
CA PHE A 157 0.45 1.94 19.40
C PHE A 157 -0.80 1.56 20.18
N SER A 158 -1.75 0.86 19.55
CA SER A 158 -2.96 0.38 20.21
C SER A 158 -2.65 -0.70 21.27
N ILE A 159 -1.71 -1.61 20.99
CA ILE A 159 -1.22 -2.61 21.95
C ILE A 159 -0.53 -1.92 23.14
N LEU A 160 0.35 -0.96 22.87
CA LEU A 160 1.06 -0.23 23.92
C LEU A 160 0.10 0.58 24.79
N GLY A 161 -0.90 1.24 24.19
CA GLY A 161 -1.94 1.95 24.93
C GLY A 161 -2.68 1.06 25.91
N GLN A 162 -2.90 -0.21 25.57
CA GLN A 162 -3.46 -1.21 26.47
C GLN A 162 -2.47 -1.66 27.53
N LEU A 163 -1.21 -1.91 27.19
CA LEU A 163 -0.22 -2.34 28.19
C LEU A 163 -0.01 -1.26 29.28
N SER A 164 0.01 0.01 28.89
CA SER A 164 0.04 1.16 29.81
C SER A 164 -1.24 1.36 30.63
N THR A 165 -2.29 0.54 30.45
CA THR A 165 -3.42 0.46 31.40
C THR A 165 -3.20 -0.59 32.48
N LEU A 166 -2.27 -1.53 32.28
CA LEU A 166 -2.01 -2.65 33.19
C LEU A 166 -0.82 -2.39 34.12
N THR A 167 0.09 -1.47 33.77
CA THR A 167 1.25 -1.11 34.60
C THR A 167 0.95 0.01 35.61
N PRO A 168 1.35 -0.12 36.89
CA PRO A 168 1.23 0.94 37.88
C PRO A 168 2.15 2.13 37.52
N PRO A 169 1.80 3.36 37.96
CA PRO A 169 2.56 4.56 37.65
C PRO A 169 3.94 4.50 38.32
N GLY A 170 5.01 4.33 37.52
CA GLY A 170 6.38 4.29 38.05
C GLY A 170 7.45 3.83 37.06
N VAL A 171 7.09 3.17 35.95
CA VAL A 171 8.06 2.73 34.94
C VAL A 171 7.98 3.66 33.72
N HIS A 172 8.94 4.59 33.64
CA HIS A 172 9.12 5.49 32.50
C HIS A 172 9.74 4.69 31.35
N GLU A 173 8.90 4.02 30.56
CA GLU A 173 9.37 3.23 29.41
C GLU A 173 9.76 4.18 28.26
N SER A 174 11.06 4.23 27.98
CA SER A 174 11.65 5.13 26.98
C SER A 174 11.21 4.74 25.56
N PRO A 175 10.86 5.71 24.68
CA PRO A 175 10.32 5.44 23.34
C PRO A 175 11.32 4.83 22.34
N ARG A 176 12.50 4.38 22.79
CA ARG A 176 13.56 3.82 21.92
C ARG A 176 13.18 2.49 21.27
N HIS A 177 12.31 1.69 21.90
CA HIS A 177 11.79 0.45 21.31
C HIS A 177 10.80 0.70 20.17
N LEU A 178 10.15 1.87 20.17
CA LEU A 178 9.14 2.25 19.19
C LEU A 178 9.77 2.56 17.83
N THR A 179 10.90 3.27 17.83
CA THR A 179 11.72 3.50 16.64
C THR A 179 12.30 2.19 16.13
N ALA A 180 12.75 1.30 17.02
CA ALA A 180 13.27 0.00 16.64
C ALA A 180 12.21 -0.91 15.99
N PHE A 181 10.96 -0.95 16.49
CA PHE A 181 9.88 -1.75 15.89
C PHE A 181 9.36 -1.18 14.57
N LEU A 182 9.24 0.15 14.44
CA LEU A 182 8.94 0.79 13.16
C LEU A 182 10.07 0.57 12.17
N VAL A 183 11.33 0.68 12.60
CA VAL A 183 12.49 0.37 11.77
C VAL A 183 12.52 -1.10 11.38
N ILE A 184 12.25 -2.06 12.28
CA ILE A 184 12.21 -3.50 11.98
C ILE A 184 11.04 -3.83 11.05
N SER A 185 9.86 -3.24 11.24
CA SER A 185 8.70 -3.46 10.36
C SER A 185 8.95 -2.85 8.98
N CYS A 186 9.52 -1.65 8.92
CA CYS A 186 10.01 -1.05 7.67
C CYS A 186 11.14 -1.88 7.04
N PHE A 187 12.05 -2.45 7.85
CA PHE A 187 13.14 -3.31 7.37
C PHE A 187 12.59 -4.62 6.83
N TYR A 188 11.58 -5.22 7.47
CA TYR A 188 10.97 -6.47 7.07
C TYR A 188 10.13 -6.29 5.81
N ILE A 189 9.37 -5.18 5.70
CA ILE A 189 8.66 -4.81 4.48
C ILE A 189 9.64 -4.48 3.35
N ALA A 190 10.75 -3.77 3.63
CA ALA A 190 11.78 -3.46 2.63
C ALA A 190 12.68 -4.66 2.25
N ASN A 191 12.86 -5.65 3.15
CA ASN A 191 13.62 -6.89 2.91
C ASN A 191 12.74 -8.09 2.57
N LEU A 192 11.43 -7.89 2.38
CA LEU A 192 10.60 -8.93 1.79
C LEU A 192 11.20 -9.21 0.40
N PRO A 193 11.65 -10.44 0.09
CA PRO A 193 12.43 -10.70 -1.12
C PRO A 193 11.71 -10.26 -2.41
N ARG A 194 10.37 -10.22 -2.41
CA ARG A 194 9.55 -9.64 -3.49
C ARG A 194 9.60 -8.11 -3.56
N VAL A 195 9.60 -7.39 -2.43
CA VAL A 195 9.68 -5.91 -2.38
C VAL A 195 11.12 -5.44 -2.63
N GLN A 196 12.11 -6.17 -2.15
CA GLN A 196 13.52 -5.85 -2.30
C GLN A 196 13.98 -5.94 -3.76
N ASN A 197 13.43 -6.90 -4.51
CA ASN A 197 13.59 -7.00 -5.97
C ASN A 197 12.96 -5.84 -6.75
N VAL A 198 12.04 -5.09 -6.15
CA VAL A 198 11.43 -3.88 -6.72
C VAL A 198 12.25 -2.64 -6.40
N ILE A 199 12.86 -2.54 -5.20
CA ILE A 199 13.61 -1.35 -4.75
C ILE A 199 15.06 -1.33 -5.28
N HIS A 200 15.71 -2.50 -5.46
CA HIS A 200 17.13 -2.60 -5.83
C HIS A 200 17.40 -2.89 -7.32
N ALA A 201 16.40 -2.76 -8.20
CA ALA A 201 16.65 -2.95 -9.64
C ALA A 201 17.60 -1.84 -10.14
N PRO A 202 18.79 -2.17 -10.68
CA PRO A 202 19.67 -1.18 -11.24
C PRO A 202 18.97 -0.51 -12.43
N VAL A 203 18.86 0.82 -12.39
CA VAL A 203 18.65 1.63 -13.59
C VAL A 203 19.84 1.33 -14.50
N SER A 204 19.65 0.42 -15.44
CA SER A 204 20.57 0.21 -16.55
C SER A 204 20.56 1.46 -17.41
N ARG A 205 21.33 2.46 -16.97
CA ARG A 205 21.70 3.63 -17.74
C ARG A 205 22.62 3.13 -18.85
N ASN A 206 22.03 2.66 -19.96
CA ASN A 206 22.76 2.45 -21.19
C ASN A 206 23.20 3.85 -21.68
N ARG A 207 24.42 4.24 -21.32
CA ARG A 207 25.15 5.30 -22.04
C ARG A 207 25.26 4.82 -23.48
N GLY A 208 24.67 5.60 -24.40
CA GLY A 208 24.71 5.33 -25.82
C GLY A 208 26.13 5.05 -26.31
N ASN A 209 26.24 4.00 -27.12
CA ASN A 209 27.32 3.87 -28.07
C ASN A 209 26.75 4.28 -29.44
N PRO A 210 27.24 5.35 -30.09
CA PRO A 210 26.82 5.71 -31.43
C PRO A 210 27.69 4.93 -32.42
N ASP A 211 27.23 3.77 -32.85
CA ASP A 211 27.76 3.10 -34.03
C ASP A 211 26.74 2.07 -34.49
N VAL A 212 26.00 2.35 -35.55
CA VAL A 212 25.87 1.50 -36.75
C VAL A 212 25.27 2.37 -37.86
N ASP A 213 26.15 2.82 -38.74
CA ASP A 213 25.83 3.15 -40.11
C ASP A 213 25.54 1.85 -40.90
N GLY A 214 24.53 1.91 -41.78
CA GLY A 214 24.48 1.14 -43.01
C GLY A 214 24.15 -0.36 -42.95
N ARG A 215 22.85 -0.71 -43.01
CA ARG A 215 22.32 -1.43 -44.19
C ARG A 215 20.79 -1.56 -44.21
N SER A 216 20.23 -0.93 -45.24
CA SER A 216 18.92 -1.18 -45.82
C SER A 216 18.85 -2.59 -46.44
N HIS A 217 17.78 -3.35 -46.15
CA HIS A 217 16.82 -3.89 -47.11
C HIS A 217 16.15 -5.21 -46.65
N LYS A 218 14.81 -5.17 -46.69
CA LYS A 218 13.85 -6.19 -47.19
C LYS A 218 13.29 -7.28 -46.26
N GLN A 219 11.95 -7.28 -46.25
CA GLN A 219 10.98 -8.39 -46.18
C GLN A 219 10.81 -9.03 -44.78
N PHE A 220 9.61 -9.01 -44.17
CA PHE A 220 8.44 -9.72 -44.65
C PHE A 220 7.10 -9.04 -44.29
N ALA A 221 6.16 -9.18 -45.20
CA ALA A 221 4.84 -8.56 -45.21
C ALA A 221 3.75 -9.42 -44.54
N GLN A 222 2.72 -8.72 -44.07
CA GLN A 222 1.27 -9.00 -44.20
C GLN A 222 0.70 -10.39 -43.85
N GLY A 223 -0.15 -10.42 -42.81
CA GLY A 223 -1.36 -11.24 -42.72
C GLY A 223 -2.44 -10.38 -42.03
N HIS A 224 -3.34 -9.71 -42.76
CA HIS A 224 -4.60 -10.21 -43.34
C HIS A 224 -5.63 -10.62 -42.27
N TRP A 225 -6.54 -9.70 -41.97
CA TRP A 225 -7.81 -9.93 -41.28
C TRP A 225 -8.92 -9.57 -42.26
N GLU A 226 -9.71 -10.55 -42.68
CA GLU A 226 -11.05 -10.35 -43.22
C GLU A 226 -12.02 -11.29 -42.48
N THR A 227 -13.08 -10.66 -41.96
CA THR A 227 -14.43 -11.15 -41.58
C THR A 227 -14.59 -12.37 -40.69
#